data_AF-A0A811SQH8-F1
#
_entry.id   AF-A0A811SQH8-F1
#
_cell.length_a   1.000
_cell.length_b   1.000
_cell.length_c   1.000
_cell.angle_alpha   90.00
_cell.angle_beta   90.00
_cell.angle_gamma   90.00
#
_symmetry.space_group_name_H-M   'P 1'
#
loop_
_entity.id
_entity.type
_entity.pdbx_description
1 polymer ?
#
loop_
_entity_poly.entity_id
_entity_poly.type
_entity_poly.pdbx_seq_one_letter_code
_entity_poly.pdbx_strand_id
1 'polypeptide(L)' 'MLILRGRTRQFMNEGAIMDAIERTGFEVVHMDEAASWADVGAVAHKVDACDVLLGTHGAGLTNMAFLRKGAVVV' A
#
# COMPACT_ATOMS: atom_id res chain seq x y z
N MET A 1 -1.30 2.53 -3.68
CA MET A 1 -1.34 2.15 -2.25
C MET A 1 0.08 1.99 -1.72
N LEU A 2 0.44 2.72 -0.67
CA LEU A 2 1.66 2.53 0.12
C LEU A 2 1.29 1.88 1.46
N ILE A 3 1.80 0.69 1.71
CA ILE A 3 1.60 -0.04 2.97
C ILE A 3 2.75 0.25 3.91
N LEU A 4 2.44 0.94 5.00
CA LEU A 4 3.41 1.28 6.05
C LEU A 4 3.31 0.28 7.19
N ARG A 5 4.47 -0.05 7.75
CA ARG A 5 4.58 -0.98 8.88
C ARG A 5 4.97 -0.19 10.12
N GLY A 6 4.43 -0.56 11.27
CA GLY A 6 4.69 0.14 12.54
C GLY A 6 5.79 -0.47 13.42
N ARG A 7 6.35 -1.65 13.07
CA ARG A 7 7.24 -2.41 13.97
C ARG A 7 8.62 -2.78 13.43
N THR A 8 8.69 -3.57 12.35
CA THR A 8 9.96 -4.09 11.82
C THR A 8 9.92 -4.05 10.30
N ARG A 9 11.09 -3.96 9.66
CA ARG A 9 11.23 -3.85 8.19
C ARG A 9 10.38 -2.69 7.67
N GLN A 10 10.62 -1.52 8.21
CA GLN A 10 9.88 -0.30 7.88
C GLN A 10 10.67 0.49 6.83
N PHE A 11 9.96 1.33 6.08
CA PHE A 11 10.63 2.37 5.31
C PHE A 11 11.14 3.43 6.29
N MET A 12 12.41 3.79 6.18
CA MET A 12 13.02 4.82 7.05
C MET A 12 12.95 6.22 6.42
N ASN A 13 12.51 6.30 5.17
CA ASN A 13 12.49 7.49 4.33
C ASN A 13 11.14 7.66 3.64
N GLU A 14 10.04 7.39 4.36
CA GLU A 14 8.67 7.41 3.84
C GLU A 14 8.35 8.70 3.06
N GLY A 15 8.70 9.87 3.60
CA GLY A 15 8.48 11.15 2.91
C GLY A 15 9.20 11.24 1.56
N ALA A 16 10.47 10.81 1.49
CA ALA A 16 11.21 10.80 0.23
C ALA A 16 10.62 9.82 -0.80
N ILE A 17 10.05 8.71 -0.34
CA ILE A 17 9.34 7.75 -1.20
C ILE A 17 8.06 8.38 -1.74
N MET A 18 7.26 9.03 -0.89
CA MET A 18 6.03 9.72 -1.30
C MET A 18 6.34 10.80 -2.34
N ASP A 19 7.31 11.68 -2.05
CA ASP A 19 7.72 12.75 -2.96
C ASP A 19 8.15 12.20 -4.32
N ALA A 20 8.86 11.07 -4.34
CA ALA A 20 9.26 10.41 -5.57
C ALA A 20 8.05 9.87 -6.36
N ILE A 21 7.08 9.26 -5.70
CA ILE A 21 5.87 8.73 -6.32
C ILE A 21 5.01 9.87 -6.88
N GLU A 22 4.76 10.91 -6.10
CA GLU A 22 3.96 12.06 -6.52
C GLU A 22 4.58 12.79 -7.71
N ARG A 23 5.91 12.96 -7.71
CA ARG A 23 6.64 13.54 -8.86
C ARG A 23 6.53 12.74 -10.15
N THR A 24 6.19 11.45 -10.06
CA THR A 24 5.92 10.62 -11.24
C THR A 24 4.47 10.69 -11.72
N GLY A 25 3.62 11.48 -11.05
CA GLY A 25 2.22 11.71 -11.42
C GLY A 25 1.23 10.74 -10.78
N PHE A 26 1.66 9.92 -9.83
CA PHE A 26 0.79 9.01 -9.08
C PHE A 26 0.22 9.68 -7.83
N GLU A 27 -1.02 9.37 -7.49
CA GLU A 27 -1.61 9.69 -6.20
C GLU A 27 -1.23 8.61 -5.16
N VAL A 28 -0.80 9.03 -3.98
CA VAL A 28 -0.40 8.12 -2.90
C VAL A 28 -1.55 7.91 -1.91
N VAL A 29 -2.07 6.69 -1.88
CA VAL A 29 -3.02 6.24 -0.85
C VAL A 29 -2.27 5.49 0.24
N HIS A 30 -2.45 5.89 1.50
CA HIS A 30 -1.79 5.28 2.65
C HIS A 30 -2.66 4.21 3.32
N MET A 31 -2.02 3.14 3.76
CA MET A 31 -2.62 2.15 4.65
C MET A 31 -1.62 1.75 5.75
N ASP A 32 -2.04 1.91 6.99
CA ASP A 32 -1.34 1.39 8.16
C ASP A 32 -1.76 -0.07 8.41
N GLU A 33 -0.79 -0.93 8.75
CA GLU A 33 -0.94 -2.34 9.09
C GLU A 33 -1.98 -2.57 10.22
N ALA A 34 -2.18 -1.60 11.12
CA ALA A 34 -3.15 -1.69 12.22
C ALA A 34 -4.61 -1.43 11.79
N ALA A 35 -4.84 -0.64 10.73
CA ALA A 35 -6.18 -0.23 10.30
C ALA A 35 -6.90 -1.29 9.44
N SER A 36 -6.17 -2.31 8.95
CA SER A 36 -6.64 -3.18 7.86
C SER A 36 -7.52 -4.37 8.26
N TRP A 37 -7.81 -4.58 9.55
CA TRP A 37 -8.50 -5.80 10.01
C TRP A 37 -9.95 -5.59 10.48
N ALA A 38 -10.39 -4.34 10.66
CA ALA A 38 -11.73 -4.06 11.18
C ALA A 38 -12.84 -4.27 10.12
N ASP A 39 -12.53 -4.01 8.85
CA ASP A 39 -13.44 -4.20 7.72
C ASP A 39 -12.67 -4.62 6.46
N VAL A 40 -12.72 -5.92 6.15
CA VAL A 40 -12.04 -6.49 4.98
C VAL A 40 -12.64 -5.99 3.67
N GLY A 41 -13.95 -5.73 3.62
CA GLY A 41 -14.62 -5.25 2.42
C GLY A 41 -14.17 -3.84 2.04
N ALA A 42 -14.05 -2.95 3.05
CA ALA A 42 -13.51 -1.61 2.86
C ALA A 42 -12.05 -1.62 2.40
N VAL A 43 -11.22 -2.50 2.97
CA VAL A 43 -9.82 -2.68 2.53
C VAL A 43 -9.76 -3.18 1.09
N ALA A 44 -10.53 -4.21 0.75
CA ALA A 44 -10.56 -4.77 -0.59
C ALA A 44 -10.95 -3.72 -1.64
N HIS A 45 -12.02 -2.95 -1.39
CA HIS A 45 -12.45 -1.87 -2.28
C HIS A 45 -11.36 -0.80 -2.46
N LYS A 46 -10.65 -0.44 -1.38
CA LYS A 46 -9.60 0.57 -1.44
C LYS A 46 -8.35 0.08 -2.19
N VAL A 47 -8.02 -1.20 -2.07
CA VAL A 47 -6.90 -1.82 -2.79
C VAL A 47 -7.25 -2.02 -4.27
N ASP A 48 -8.46 -2.46 -4.60
CA ASP A 48 -8.96 -2.62 -5.98
C ASP A 48 -8.88 -1.31 -6.80
N ALA A 49 -9.13 -0.18 -6.14
CA ALA A 49 -9.02 1.14 -6.74
C ALA A 49 -7.58 1.53 -7.14
N CYS A 50 -6.54 0.88 -6.60
CA CYS A 50 -5.15 1.23 -6.84
C CYS A 50 -4.52 0.47 -8.02
N ASP A 51 -3.71 1.17 -8.82
CA ASP A 51 -2.91 0.57 -9.91
C ASP A 51 -1.61 -0.08 -9.41
N VAL A 52 -1.09 0.39 -8.27
CA VAL A 52 0.16 -0.09 -7.67
C VAL A 52 -0.02 -0.26 -6.17
N LEU A 53 0.51 -1.36 -5.63
CA LEU A 53 0.66 -1.61 -4.21
C LEU A 53 2.15 -1.72 -3.89
N LEU A 54 2.66 -0.78 -3.11
CA LEU A 54 4.05 -0.68 -2.70
C LEU A 54 4.15 -0.97 -1.19
N GLY A 55 5.07 -1.86 -0.80
CA GLY A 55 5.28 -2.16 0.60
C GLY A 55 6.56 -2.95 0.87
N THR A 56 7.00 -2.97 2.12
CA THR A 56 8.09 -3.88 2.53
C THR A 56 7.57 -5.31 2.70
N HIS A 57 8.47 -6.29 2.61
CA HIS A 57 8.11 -7.70 2.82
C HIS A 57 7.35 -7.90 4.15
N GLY A 58 6.16 -8.50 4.08
CA GLY A 58 5.33 -8.79 5.24
C GLY A 58 3.88 -9.15 4.89
N ALA A 59 3.09 -9.42 5.93
CA ALA A 59 1.70 -9.82 5.79
C ALA A 59 0.83 -8.74 5.12
N GLY A 60 1.14 -7.46 5.30
CA GLY A 60 0.42 -6.37 4.63
C GLY A 60 0.38 -6.50 3.09
N LEU A 61 1.42 -7.07 2.46
CA LEU A 61 1.46 -7.29 1.01
C LEU A 61 0.43 -8.33 0.54
N THR A 62 -0.10 -9.21 1.41
CA THR A 62 -1.12 -10.20 0.98
C THR A 62 -2.41 -9.55 0.51
N ASN A 63 -2.63 -8.27 0.85
CA ASN A 63 -3.71 -7.46 0.27
C ASN A 63 -3.63 -7.35 -1.27
N MET A 64 -2.48 -7.70 -1.89
CA MET A 64 -2.36 -7.87 -3.34
C MET A 64 -3.45 -8.76 -3.96
N ALA A 65 -4.06 -9.67 -3.18
CA ALA A 65 -5.16 -10.51 -3.63
C ALA A 65 -6.41 -9.70 -4.05
N PHE A 66 -6.54 -8.46 -3.57
CA PHE A 66 -7.64 -7.55 -3.90
C PHE A 66 -7.31 -6.58 -5.04
N LEU A 67 -6.11 -6.66 -5.63
CA LEU A 67 -5.75 -5.81 -6.76
C LEU A 67 -6.51 -6.25 -8.02
N ARG A 68 -6.99 -5.28 -8.80
CA ARG A 68 -7.55 -5.54 -10.13
C ARG A 68 -6.49 -6.05 -11.10
N LYS A 69 -6.96 -6.74 -12.14
CA LYS A 69 -6.10 -7.25 -13.21
C LYS A 69 -5.28 -6.12 -13.84
N GLY A 70 -3.96 -6.35 -13.93
CA GLY A 70 -3.01 -5.40 -14.54
C GLY A 70 -2.35 -4.44 -13.53
N ALA A 71 -2.79 -4.43 -12.28
CA ALA A 71 -2.09 -3.72 -11.21
C ALA A 71 -0.79 -4.44 -10.80
N VAL A 72 0.14 -3.69 -10.21
CA VAL A 72 1.50 -4.14 -9.90
C VAL A 72 1.77 -4.11 -8.40
N VAL A 73 2.52 -5.11 -7.91
CA VAL A 73 3.05 -5.13 -6.55
C VAL A 73 4.56 -4.84 -6.60
N VAL A 74 5.01 -3.94 -5.73
CA VAL A 74 6.42 -3.54 -5.58
C VAL A 74 6.86 -3.69 -4.13
#